data_AF-A0A257NPF0-F1
#
_entry.id   AF-A0A257NPF0-F1
#
_cell.length_a   1.000
_cell.length_b   1.000
_cell.length_c   1.000
_cell.angle_alpha   90.00
_cell.angle_beta   90.00
_cell.angle_gamma   90.00
#
_symmetry.space_group_name_H-M   'P 1'
#
loop_
_entity.id
_entity.type
_entity.pdbx_description
1 polymer ?
#
loop_
_entity_poly.entity_id
_entity_poly.type
_entity_poly.pdbx_seq_one_letter_code
_entity_poly.pdbx_strand_id
1 'polypeptide(L)'
;NSPAWLDTAKYPTIEFKSTKVVRTGHDTAKVTGELTFHGVTLPETLNVTFNASGVNFLSKQYTVGFNATGMIKRSDFNVKTYVPVIGDDVSLIISAAFVKP
;
A
#
# COMPACT_ATOMS: atom_id res chain seq x y z
N ASN A 1 -17.56 2.76 -11.55
CA ASN A 1 -16.24 2.57 -12.18
C ASN A 1 -16.22 3.26 -13.53
N SER A 2 -15.56 4.42 -13.65
CA SER A 2 -15.45 5.15 -14.92
C SER A 2 -13.99 5.17 -15.42
N PRO A 3 -13.76 5.35 -16.72
CA PRO A 3 -12.42 5.52 -17.31
C PRO A 3 -11.59 6.65 -16.71
N ALA A 4 -12.25 7.66 -16.14
CA ALA A 4 -11.63 8.84 -15.56
C ALA A 4 -11.12 8.64 -14.11
N TRP A 5 -11.34 7.47 -13.50
CA TRP A 5 -11.02 7.18 -12.09
C TRP A 5 -10.20 5.89 -11.98
N LEU A 6 -10.73 4.87 -11.31
CA LEU A 6 -10.04 3.58 -11.15
C LEU A 6 -10.07 2.71 -12.41
N ASP A 7 -11.05 2.92 -13.29
CA ASP A 7 -11.27 2.15 -14.53
C ASP A 7 -11.10 0.63 -14.35
N THR A 8 -11.79 0.06 -13.36
CA THR A 8 -11.61 -1.35 -12.96
C THR A 8 -11.94 -2.37 -14.05
N ALA A 9 -12.64 -1.96 -15.11
CA ALA A 9 -12.89 -2.82 -16.27
C ALA A 9 -11.61 -3.05 -17.08
N LYS A 10 -10.72 -2.05 -17.14
CA LYS A 10 -9.42 -2.11 -17.82
C LYS A 10 -8.27 -2.45 -16.87
N TYR A 11 -8.31 -1.93 -15.65
CA TYR A 11 -7.29 -2.13 -14.61
C TYR A 11 -7.94 -2.77 -13.37
N PRO A 12 -8.17 -4.09 -13.38
CA PRO A 12 -8.90 -4.77 -12.31
C PRO A 12 -8.11 -4.85 -10.99
N THR A 13 -6.79 -4.61 -11.02
CA THR A 13 -5.90 -4.77 -9.88
C THR A 13 -5.03 -3.52 -9.66
N ILE A 14 -4.69 -3.29 -8.40
CA ILE A 14 -3.59 -2.42 -7.97
C ILE A 14 -2.58 -3.35 -7.28
N GLU A 15 -1.33 -3.29 -7.70
CA GLU A 15 -0.30 -4.21 -7.22
C GLU A 15 0.89 -3.45 -6.65
N PHE A 16 1.36 -3.84 -5.47
CA PHE A 16 2.61 -3.35 -4.90
C PHE A 16 3.58 -4.52 -4.72
N LYS A 17 4.74 -4.44 -5.37
CA LYS A 17 5.79 -5.46 -5.30
C LYS A 17 7.04 -4.89 -4.64
N SER A 18 7.32 -5.30 -3.41
CA SER A 18 8.49 -4.82 -2.66
C SER A 18 9.80 -5.22 -3.35
N THR A 19 10.74 -4.27 -3.44
CA THR A 19 12.08 -4.48 -3.99
C THR A 19 13.17 -4.32 -2.94
N LYS A 20 12.92 -3.55 -1.87
CA LYS A 20 13.88 -3.31 -0.80
C LYS A 20 13.18 -3.05 0.53
N VAL A 21 13.75 -3.61 1.61
CA VAL A 21 13.34 -3.33 2.99
C VAL A 21 14.54 -2.79 3.76
N VAL A 22 14.36 -1.66 4.45
CA VAL A 22 15.37 -1.04 5.31
C VAL A 22 14.78 -0.82 6.68
N ARG A 23 15.31 -1.51 7.70
CA ARG A 23 14.87 -1.31 9.08
C ARG A 23 15.32 0.09 9.54
N THR A 24 14.40 0.86 10.11
CA THR A 24 14.64 2.24 10.58
C THR A 24 14.60 2.37 12.11
N GLY A 25 14.19 1.32 12.82
CA GLY A 25 14.12 1.30 14.28
C GLY A 25 13.96 -0.13 14.82
N HIS A 26 13.49 -0.25 16.06
CA HIS A 26 13.14 -1.54 16.65
C HIS A 26 11.95 -2.17 15.90
N ASP A 27 10.86 -1.40 15.78
CA ASP A 27 9.59 -1.85 15.19
C ASP A 27 9.23 -1.12 13.88
N THR A 28 10.17 -0.39 13.26
CA THR A 28 9.90 0.39 12.06
C THR A 28 10.83 0.03 10.91
N ALA A 29 10.30 0.11 9.68
CA ALA A 29 11.05 -0.06 8.45
C ALA A 29 10.51 0.84 7.34
N LYS A 30 11.36 1.14 6.36
CA LYS A 30 10.95 1.64 5.04
C LYS A 30 10.95 0.49 4.05
N VAL A 31 9.84 0.31 3.34
CA VAL A 31 9.68 -0.70 2.30
C VAL A 31 9.49 0.02 0.97
N THR A 32 10.49 -0.07 0.11
CA THR A 32 10.42 0.43 -1.27
C THR A 32 9.97 -0.70 -2.18
N GLY A 33 9.12 -0.38 -3.15
CA GLY A 33 8.61 -1.33 -4.13
C GLY A 33 7.99 -0.65 -5.33
N GLU A 34 7.65 -1.45 -6.33
CA GLU A 34 6.96 -1.00 -7.54
C GLU A 34 5.45 -1.01 -7.28
N LEU A 35 4.81 0.16 -7.32
CA LEU A 35 3.37 0.31 -7.30
C LEU A 35 2.85 0.40 -8.74
N THR A 36 2.00 -0.54 -9.13
CA THR A 36 1.25 -0.49 -10.38
C THR A 36 -0.18 -0.06 -10.09
N PHE A 37 -0.56 1.11 -10.60
CA PHE A 37 -1.90 1.67 -10.50
C PHE A 37 -2.31 2.29 -11.84
N HIS A 38 -3.50 1.92 -12.33
CA HIS A 38 -4.09 2.49 -13.55
C HIS A 38 -3.15 2.38 -14.79
N GLY A 39 -2.44 1.25 -14.88
CA GLY A 39 -1.53 0.91 -15.99
C GLY A 39 -0.15 1.56 -15.93
N VAL A 40 0.14 2.36 -14.91
CA VAL A 40 1.45 2.99 -14.69
C VAL A 40 2.14 2.30 -13.49
N THR A 41 3.43 2.02 -13.63
CA THR A 41 4.27 1.44 -12.59
C THR A 41 5.33 2.44 -12.15
N LEU A 42 5.37 2.78 -10.86
CA LEU A 42 6.32 3.71 -10.28
C LEU A 42 6.90 3.18 -8.95
N PRO A 43 8.15 3.53 -8.60
CA PRO A 43 8.75 3.17 -7.34
C PRO A 43 8.16 4.01 -6.20
N GLU A 44 7.54 3.36 -5.23
CA GLU A 44 6.95 3.96 -4.05
C GLU A 44 7.58 3.42 -2.77
N THR A 45 7.61 4.25 -1.71
CA THR A 45 8.13 3.84 -0.40
C THR A 45 7.06 3.96 0.67
N LEU A 46 6.77 2.84 1.32
CA LEU A 46 5.87 2.75 2.47
C LEU A 46 6.68 2.81 3.78
N ASN A 47 6.18 3.56 4.74
CA ASN A 47 6.63 3.51 6.13
C ASN A 47 5.85 2.40 6.83
N VAL A 48 6.55 1.38 7.29
CA VAL A 48 5.96 0.19 7.90
C VAL A 48 6.29 0.16 9.39
N THR A 49 5.28 -0.15 10.19
CA THR A 49 5.40 -0.38 11.63
C THR A 49 4.97 -1.82 11.93
N PHE A 50 5.83 -2.56 12.59
CA PHE A 50 5.49 -3.82 13.24
C PHE A 50 4.62 -3.51 14.46
N ASN A 51 3.46 -4.16 14.55
CA ASN A 51 2.54 -3.95 15.66
C ASN A 51 2.84 -4.93 16.80
N ALA A 52 2.69 -6.22 16.52
CA ALA A 52 2.91 -7.30 17.46
C ALA A 52 2.92 -8.65 16.74
N SER A 53 3.48 -9.65 17.41
CA SER A 53 3.43 -11.05 16.98
C SER A 53 3.10 -11.96 18.16
N GLY A 54 2.24 -12.95 17.96
CA GLY A 54 1.87 -13.89 19.01
C GLY A 54 0.79 -14.88 18.59
N VAL A 55 0.45 -15.80 19.49
CA VAL A 55 -0.68 -16.71 19.27
C VAL A 55 -1.98 -15.93 19.41
N ASN A 56 -2.75 -15.86 18.33
CA ASN A 56 -4.08 -15.26 18.36
C ASN A 56 -5.01 -16.13 19.22
N PHE A 57 -5.67 -15.52 20.21
CA PHE A 57 -6.51 -16.25 21.16
C PHE A 57 -7.71 -16.95 20.50
N LEU A 58 -8.28 -16.38 19.44
CA LEU A 58 -9.44 -16.91 18.73
C LEU A 58 -9.04 -18.01 17.74
N SER A 59 -8.10 -17.71 16.83
CA SER A 59 -7.70 -18.68 15.80
C SER A 59 -6.72 -19.75 16.30
N LYS A 60 -6.11 -19.54 17.48
CA LYS A 60 -5.01 -20.36 18.02
C LYS A 60 -3.77 -20.44 17.12
N GLN A 61 -3.71 -19.61 16.08
CA GLN A 61 -2.59 -19.55 15.14
C GLN A 61 -1.62 -18.44 15.52
N TYR A 62 -0.34 -18.62 15.18
CA TYR A 62 0.65 -17.57 15.33
C TYR A 62 0.42 -16.51 14.24
N THR A 63 0.17 -15.27 14.68
CA THR A 63 -0.16 -14.14 13.82
C THR A 63 0.85 -13.02 14.02
N VAL A 64 1.20 -12.33 12.93
CA VAL A 64 2.05 -11.14 12.92
C VAL A 64 1.29 -9.98 12.31
N GLY A 65 1.25 -8.84 12.99
CA GLY A 65 0.54 -7.64 12.54
C GLY A 65 1.48 -6.51 12.11
N PHE A 66 1.14 -5.84 11.02
CA PHE A 66 1.83 -4.65 10.52
C PHE A 66 0.85 -3.56 10.13
N ASN A 67 1.29 -2.31 10.27
CA ASN A 67 0.70 -1.15 9.61
C ASN A 67 1.67 -0.59 8.58
N ALA A 68 1.16 -0.06 7.48
CA ALA A 68 1.95 0.68 6.51
C ALA A 68 1.25 1.97 6.10
N THR A 69 2.03 3.04 5.92
CA THR A 69 1.55 4.33 5.41
C THR A 69 2.39 4.82 4.24
N GLY A 70 1.73 5.52 3.32
CA GLY A 70 2.37 6.16 2.18
C GLY A 70 1.50 7.29 1.64
N MET A 71 2.03 8.03 0.68
CA MET A 71 1.29 9.06 -0.03
C MET A 71 1.71 9.03 -1.48
N ILE A 72 0.74 9.02 -2.39
CA ILE A 72 0.97 9.05 -3.83
C ILE A 72 0.22 10.23 -4.45
N LYS A 73 0.62 10.66 -5.64
CA LYS A 73 -0.20 11.55 -6.47
C LYS A 73 -0.97 10.72 -7.47
N ARG A 74 -2.30 10.81 -7.45
CA ARG A 74 -3.13 10.05 -8.42
C ARG A 74 -2.89 10.50 -9.86
N SER A 75 -2.45 11.74 -10.07
CA SER A 75 -2.10 12.28 -11.38
C SER A 75 -0.87 11.61 -12.01
N ASP A 76 0.08 11.14 -11.21
CA ASP A 76 1.26 10.39 -11.68
C ASP A 76 0.87 9.03 -12.29
N PHE A 77 -0.27 8.49 -11.86
CA PHE A 77 -0.89 7.26 -12.38
C PHE A 77 -2.00 7.54 -13.42
N ASN A 78 -1.97 8.69 -14.10
CA ASN A 78 -2.95 9.11 -15.11
C ASN A 78 -4.39 9.35 -14.62
N VAL A 79 -4.64 9.38 -13.32
CA VAL A 79 -5.97 9.70 -12.76
C VAL A 79 -6.04 11.21 -12.47
N LYS A 80 -6.22 12.02 -13.52
CA LYS A 80 -6.09 13.49 -13.46
C LYS A 80 -7.41 14.27 -13.31
N THR A 81 -8.53 13.55 -13.29
CA THR A 81 -9.88 14.13 -13.31
C THR A 81 -10.07 15.15 -12.18
N TYR A 82 -10.41 16.39 -12.54
CA TYR A 82 -10.63 17.51 -11.63
C TYR A 82 -9.45 17.95 -10.75
N VAL A 83 -8.19 17.59 -11.04
CA VAL A 83 -7.05 18.22 -10.35
C VAL A 83 -6.97 19.70 -10.74
N PRO A 84 -6.79 20.66 -9.80
CA PRO A 84 -6.61 20.49 -8.36
C PRO A 84 -7.88 20.64 -7.51
N VAL A 85 -9.06 20.83 -8.12
CA VAL A 85 -10.36 20.95 -7.41
C VAL A 85 -10.64 19.72 -6.54
N ILE A 86 -10.26 18.53 -7.00
CA ILE A 86 -10.16 17.32 -6.20
C ILE A 86 -8.67 17.05 -5.95
N GLY A 87 -8.30 16.90 -4.67
CA GLY A 87 -6.93 16.69 -4.22
C GLY A 87 -6.19 15.62 -5.03
N ASP A 88 -4.93 15.89 -5.30
CA ASP A 88 -4.05 14.98 -6.04
C ASP A 88 -3.35 13.98 -5.12
N ASP A 89 -3.04 14.41 -3.89
CA ASP A 89 -2.39 13.56 -2.90
C ASP A 89 -3.41 12.55 -2.32
N VAL A 90 -3.03 11.28 -2.34
CA VAL A 90 -3.81 10.16 -1.82
C VAL A 90 -3.00 9.43 -0.77
N SER A 91 -3.51 9.42 0.47
CA SER A 91 -2.91 8.68 1.58
C SER A 91 -3.22 7.19 1.45
N LEU A 92 -2.16 6.38 1.52
CA LEU A 92 -2.25 4.93 1.64
C LEU A 92 -2.18 4.56 3.12
N ILE A 93 -3.18 3.83 3.61
CA ILE A 93 -3.24 3.32 4.98
C ILE A 93 -3.55 1.83 4.88
N ILE A 94 -2.61 0.99 5.30
CA ILE A 94 -2.70 -0.46 5.20
C ILE A 94 -2.53 -1.04 6.60
N SER A 95 -3.47 -1.90 7.00
CA SER A 95 -3.35 -2.71 8.21
C SER A 95 -3.54 -4.16 7.83
N ALA A 96 -2.53 -4.98 8.11
CA ALA A 96 -2.51 -6.37 7.71
C ALA A 96 -2.04 -7.28 8.85
N ALA A 97 -2.70 -8.43 8.96
CA ALA A 97 -2.33 -9.51 9.85
C ALA A 97 -2.02 -10.76 9.01
N PHE A 98 -0.86 -11.37 9.25
CA PHE A 98 -0.38 -12.54 8.53
C PHE A 98 -0.29 -13.71 9.49
N VAL A 99 -0.89 -14.83 9.10
CA VAL A 99 -0.77 -16.10 9.82
C VAL A 99 0.47 -16.82 9.29
N LYS A 100 1.31 -17.35 10.19
CA LYS A 100 2.40 -18.22 9.77
C LYS A 100 1.79 -19.47 9.10
N PRO A 101 2.15 -19.81 7.85
CA PRO A 101 1.64 -20.99 7.17
C PRO A 101 2.01 -22.28 7.90
#